data_AF-A0A8J8M9Y8-F1
#
_entry.id   AF-A0A8J8M9Y8-F1
#
_cell.length_a   1.000
_cell.length_b   1.000
_cell.length_c   1.000
_cell.angle_alpha   90.00
_cell.angle_beta   90.00
_cell.angle_gamma   90.00
#
_symmetry.space_group_name_H-M   'P 1'
#
loop_
_entity.id
_entity.type
_entity.pdbx_description
1 polymer ?
#
loop_
_entity_poly.entity_id
_entity_poly.type
_entity_poly.pdbx_seq_one_letter_code
_entity_poly.pdbx_strand_id
1 'polypeptide(L)'
;MPKLGEAGFVLTLREFTFLAALTGAENVYGVEDDTYKLRQEEIQEEWDKVKEQLENKKYIEIDIDGSITVDNDLFEMISHCCRPKIFLKCDGKGIGDKIFSRCYYISREYAVELDEDRLMKNTYALTPMKNINKVIDNIMECYHVNDKYELEDYSFKVTYDEFQELVTLIEESKENTIAKMISIGCTEDKATDFCKAFGNKKKYIMSYLIKISNKKVDGISTFYVLGGDKYLWKTSDITSDKDNIIISISNLDSIKEQVEKQIAQIEEIYK
;
A
#
# COMPACT_ATOMS: atom_id res chain seq x y z
N MET A 1 -9.86 30.11 -5.71
CA MET A 1 -9.70 28.65 -5.47
C MET A 1 -8.40 28.45 -4.73
N PRO A 2 -8.37 27.67 -3.63
CA PRO A 2 -7.12 27.41 -2.93
C PRO A 2 -6.18 26.66 -3.87
N LYS A 3 -4.91 27.06 -3.91
CA LYS A 3 -3.88 26.32 -4.63
C LYS A 3 -3.84 24.90 -4.04
N LEU A 4 -4.13 23.89 -4.86
CA LEU A 4 -3.83 22.49 -4.61
C LEU A 4 -2.30 22.39 -4.49
N GLY A 5 -1.78 22.57 -3.28
CA GLY A 5 -0.36 22.44 -3.01
C GLY A 5 0.02 20.98 -3.19
N GLU A 6 0.82 20.69 -4.22
CA GLU A 6 1.50 19.42 -4.49
C GLU A 6 0.74 18.26 -5.15
N ALA A 7 -0.56 18.37 -5.47
CA ALA A 7 -1.22 17.32 -6.28
C ALA A 7 -0.76 17.41 -7.75
N GLY A 8 -0.21 16.31 -8.30
CA GLY A 8 0.26 16.25 -9.68
C GLY A 8 -0.91 16.14 -10.66
N PHE A 9 -1.54 14.95 -10.72
CA PHE A 9 -2.59 14.62 -11.69
C PHE A 9 -3.72 13.82 -11.04
N VAL A 10 -4.95 13.97 -11.54
CA VAL A 10 -6.11 13.16 -11.09
C VAL A 10 -6.63 12.32 -12.23
N LEU A 11 -6.58 11.01 -12.06
CA LEU A 11 -6.91 10.02 -13.09
C LEU A 11 -7.95 9.03 -12.57
N THR A 12 -8.88 8.64 -13.42
CA THR A 12 -9.66 7.42 -13.21
C THR A 12 -8.78 6.20 -13.42
N LEU A 13 -9.22 5.03 -12.96
CA LEU A 13 -8.58 3.74 -13.21
C LEU A 13 -8.33 3.54 -14.71
N ARG A 14 -9.34 3.82 -15.54
CA ARG A 14 -9.27 3.66 -17.00
C ARG A 14 -8.25 4.61 -17.63
N GLU A 15 -8.23 5.87 -17.22
CA GLU A 15 -7.24 6.84 -17.69
C GLU A 15 -5.81 6.42 -17.30
N PHE A 16 -5.62 5.97 -16.05
CA PHE A 16 -4.33 5.48 -15.59
C PHE A 16 -3.87 4.24 -16.38
N THR A 17 -4.74 3.24 -16.56
CA THR A 17 -4.43 2.03 -17.33
C THR A 17 -4.09 2.35 -18.78
N PHE A 18 -4.84 3.24 -19.42
CA PHE A 18 -4.55 3.69 -20.79
C PHE A 18 -3.16 4.32 -20.90
N LEU A 19 -2.83 5.26 -20.01
CA LEU A 19 -1.52 5.91 -19.98
C LEU A 19 -0.39 4.91 -19.69
N ALA A 20 -0.60 3.96 -18.79
CA ALA A 20 0.35 2.89 -18.49
C ALA A 20 0.64 2.03 -19.75
N ALA A 21 -0.40 1.68 -20.51
CA ALA A 21 -0.27 0.93 -21.75
C ALA A 21 0.58 1.67 -22.80
N LEU A 22 0.46 3.01 -22.90
CA LEU A 22 1.29 3.82 -23.78
C LEU A 22 2.79 3.75 -23.45
N THR A 23 3.15 3.45 -22.20
CA THR A 23 4.56 3.24 -21.81
C THR A 23 5.11 1.87 -22.23
N GLY A 24 4.26 0.98 -22.75
CA GLY A 24 4.57 -0.42 -23.03
C GLY A 24 4.61 -1.28 -21.76
N ALA A 25 3.93 -0.87 -20.68
CA ALA A 25 3.78 -1.68 -19.49
C ALA A 25 2.74 -2.77 -19.70
N GLU A 26 3.06 -4.00 -19.31
CA GLU A 26 2.11 -5.12 -19.35
C GLU A 26 1.24 -5.16 -18.10
N ASN A 27 1.78 -4.73 -16.96
CA ASN A 27 1.10 -4.74 -15.67
C ASN A 27 1.60 -3.57 -14.80
N VAL A 28 0.75 -3.09 -13.90
CA VAL A 28 1.13 -2.11 -12.87
C VAL A 28 0.78 -2.67 -11.50
N TYR A 29 1.76 -2.69 -10.59
CA TYR A 29 1.54 -3.21 -9.23
C TYR A 29 0.50 -2.39 -8.48
N GLY A 30 -0.39 -3.05 -7.73
CA GLY A 30 -1.42 -2.39 -6.93
C GLY A 30 -2.65 -1.90 -7.69
N VAL A 31 -2.68 -2.06 -9.01
CA VAL A 31 -3.78 -1.63 -9.88
C VAL A 31 -4.38 -2.87 -10.56
N GLU A 32 -5.65 -3.16 -10.31
CA GLU A 32 -6.38 -4.22 -11.00
C GLU A 32 -6.97 -3.66 -12.29
N ASP A 33 -6.36 -3.98 -13.42
CA ASP A 33 -6.97 -3.70 -14.72
C ASP A 33 -8.09 -4.71 -14.99
N ASP A 34 -9.32 -4.22 -15.10
CA ASP A 34 -10.49 -5.02 -15.42
C ASP A 34 -10.92 -4.94 -16.90
N THR A 35 -10.10 -4.38 -17.79
CA THR A 35 -10.35 -4.37 -19.25
C THR A 35 -10.51 -5.79 -19.83
N TYR A 36 -9.87 -6.80 -19.23
CA TYR A 36 -10.00 -8.20 -19.65
C TYR A 36 -11.44 -8.75 -19.55
N LYS A 37 -12.34 -8.05 -18.85
CA LYS A 37 -13.76 -8.41 -18.74
C LYS A 37 -14.59 -7.90 -19.93
N LEU A 38 -14.03 -7.01 -20.76
CA LEU A 38 -14.69 -6.35 -21.87
C LEU A 38 -14.40 -7.07 -23.20
N ARG A 39 -15.34 -6.94 -24.14
CA ARG A 39 -15.13 -7.36 -25.54
C ARG A 39 -14.30 -6.32 -26.28
N GLN A 40 -13.68 -6.73 -27.39
CA GLN A 40 -12.81 -5.85 -28.19
C GLN A 40 -13.48 -4.55 -28.62
N GLU A 41 -14.73 -4.60 -29.07
CA GLU A 41 -15.49 -3.41 -29.47
C GLU A 41 -15.72 -2.45 -28.28
N GLU A 42 -16.01 -3.00 -27.09
CA GLU A 42 -16.20 -2.22 -25.86
C GLU A 42 -14.90 -1.60 -25.38
N ILE A 43 -13.77 -2.28 -25.55
CA ILE A 43 -12.44 -1.75 -25.25
C ILE A 43 -12.15 -0.52 -26.11
N GLN A 44 -12.45 -0.59 -27.41
CA GLN A 44 -12.22 0.53 -28.32
C GLN A 44 -13.06 1.75 -27.94
N GLU A 45 -14.35 1.56 -27.63
CA GLU A 45 -15.23 2.63 -27.17
C GLU A 45 -14.75 3.26 -25.86
N GLU A 46 -14.27 2.46 -24.91
CA GLU A 46 -13.72 2.98 -23.65
C GLU A 46 -12.43 3.76 -23.88
N TRP A 47 -11.55 3.34 -24.80
CA TRP A 47 -10.34 4.08 -25.13
C TRP A 47 -10.61 5.41 -25.82
N ASP A 48 -11.63 5.48 -26.67
CA ASP A 48 -11.98 6.75 -27.29
C ASP A 48 -12.59 7.73 -26.27
N LYS A 49 -13.37 7.25 -25.30
CA LYS A 49 -13.82 8.07 -24.16
C LYS A 49 -12.66 8.54 -23.29
N VAL A 50 -11.70 7.66 -22.99
CA VAL A 50 -10.53 8.00 -22.17
C VAL A 50 -9.68 9.07 -22.84
N LYS A 51 -9.46 8.96 -24.16
CA LYS A 51 -8.76 9.98 -24.93
C LYS A 51 -9.45 11.35 -24.84
N GLU A 52 -10.76 11.39 -25.07
CA GLU A 52 -11.55 12.63 -24.95
C GLU A 52 -11.44 13.24 -23.54
N GLN A 53 -11.50 12.41 -22.49
CA GLN A 53 -11.36 12.87 -21.10
C GLN A 53 -9.97 13.43 -20.82
N LEU A 54 -8.91 12.74 -21.28
CA LEU A 54 -7.53 13.17 -21.09
C LEU A 54 -7.20 14.44 -21.89
N GLU A 55 -7.70 14.60 -23.12
CA GLU A 55 -7.56 15.83 -23.91
C GLU A 55 -8.29 17.00 -23.23
N ASN A 56 -9.51 16.79 -22.73
CA ASN A 56 -10.26 17.80 -21.99
C ASN A 56 -9.52 18.25 -20.71
N LYS A 57 -8.79 17.33 -20.06
CA LYS A 57 -7.90 17.63 -18.92
C LYS A 57 -6.57 18.28 -19.34
N LYS A 58 -6.27 18.33 -20.65
CA LYS A 58 -4.98 18.75 -21.22
C LYS A 58 -3.81 17.89 -20.77
N TYR A 59 -4.08 16.61 -20.51
CA TYR A 59 -3.08 15.62 -20.12
C TYR A 59 -2.45 14.94 -21.33
N ILE A 60 -3.16 14.96 -22.47
CA ILE A 60 -2.65 14.53 -23.77
C ILE A 60 -3.04 15.54 -24.84
N GLU A 61 -2.34 15.48 -25.97
CA GLU A 61 -2.67 16.11 -27.24
C GLU A 61 -2.70 15.02 -28.32
N ILE A 62 -3.73 15.02 -29.17
CA ILE A 62 -3.83 14.08 -30.29
C ILE A 62 -3.65 14.85 -31.61
N ASP A 63 -2.62 14.48 -32.36
CA ASP A 63 -2.33 15.08 -33.66
C ASP A 63 -3.27 14.55 -34.76
N ILE A 64 -3.28 15.24 -35.91
CA ILE A 64 -4.14 14.90 -37.06
C ILE A 64 -3.92 13.46 -37.56
N ASP A 65 -2.71 12.92 -37.39
CA ASP A 65 -2.36 11.55 -37.77
C ASP A 65 -2.72 10.49 -36.72
N GLY A 66 -3.32 10.91 -35.60
CA GLY A 66 -3.71 10.05 -34.48
C GLY A 66 -2.57 9.73 -33.52
N SER A 67 -1.38 10.33 -33.68
CA SER A 67 -0.32 10.22 -32.68
C SER A 67 -0.70 10.97 -31.40
N ILE A 68 -0.27 10.43 -30.26
CA ILE A 68 -0.63 10.93 -28.93
C ILE A 68 0.63 11.43 -28.25
N THR A 69 0.62 12.71 -27.87
CA THR A 69 1.63 13.30 -27.00
C THR A 69 1.05 13.42 -25.60
N VAL A 70 1.76 12.92 -24.59
CA VAL A 70 1.36 13.00 -23.17
C VAL A 70 2.14 14.14 -22.52
N ASP A 71 1.53 14.84 -21.56
CA ASP A 71 2.23 15.78 -20.69
C ASP A 71 3.49 15.12 -20.09
N ASN A 72 4.62 15.84 -20.13
CA ASN A 72 5.92 15.27 -19.78
C ASN A 72 6.01 14.83 -18.32
N ASP A 73 5.50 15.64 -17.39
CA ASP A 73 5.54 15.34 -15.95
C ASP A 73 4.64 14.14 -15.64
N LEU A 74 3.47 14.08 -16.30
CA LEU A 74 2.57 12.94 -16.20
C LEU A 74 3.21 11.66 -16.77
N PHE A 75 3.81 11.74 -17.96
CA PHE A 75 4.45 10.59 -18.61
C PHE A 75 5.61 10.05 -17.77
N GLU A 76 6.41 10.93 -17.16
CA GLU A 76 7.48 10.54 -16.23
C GLU A 76 6.90 9.80 -15.02
N MET A 77 5.87 10.35 -14.36
CA MET A 77 5.22 9.68 -13.22
C MET A 77 4.65 8.31 -13.58
N ILE A 78 3.89 8.21 -14.69
CA ILE A 78 3.32 6.94 -15.14
C ILE A 78 4.45 5.93 -15.44
N SER A 79 5.54 6.37 -16.07
CA SER A 79 6.69 5.52 -16.37
C SER A 79 7.34 4.96 -15.09
N HIS A 80 7.44 5.77 -14.03
CA HIS A 80 7.92 5.32 -12.72
C HIS A 80 6.98 4.32 -12.05
N CYS A 81 5.66 4.52 -12.16
CA CYS A 81 4.66 3.57 -11.67
C CYS A 81 4.73 2.21 -12.39
N CYS A 82 5.07 2.22 -13.68
CA CYS A 82 5.17 1.02 -14.50
C CYS A 82 6.47 0.23 -14.31
N ARG A 83 7.53 0.88 -13.84
CA ARG A 83 8.86 0.26 -13.67
C ARG A 83 9.49 0.59 -12.31
N PRO A 84 8.77 0.38 -11.20
CA PRO A 84 9.33 0.62 -9.87
C PRO A 84 10.44 -0.38 -9.60
N LYS A 85 11.41 0.01 -8.78
CA LYS A 85 12.30 -0.95 -8.11
C LYS A 85 11.67 -1.45 -6.83
N ILE A 86 10.89 -0.59 -6.18
CA ILE A 86 10.14 -0.94 -4.99
C ILE A 86 8.72 -0.46 -5.13
N PHE A 87 7.81 -1.37 -4.84
CA PHE A 87 6.40 -1.08 -4.71
C PHE A 87 6.02 -1.25 -3.24
N LEU A 88 5.46 -0.20 -2.65
CA LEU A 88 4.99 -0.20 -1.27
C LEU A 88 3.50 0.14 -1.27
N LYS A 89 2.69 -0.72 -0.67
CA LYS A 89 1.25 -0.53 -0.51
C LYS A 89 0.90 -0.47 0.96
N CYS A 90 0.08 0.50 1.33
CA CYS A 90 -0.57 0.55 2.62
C CYS A 90 -2.08 0.50 2.43
N ASP A 91 -2.67 -0.57 2.95
CA ASP A 91 -4.11 -0.78 2.96
C ASP A 91 -4.59 -0.85 4.40
N GLY A 92 -5.72 -0.22 4.69
CA GLY A 92 -6.23 -0.30 6.04
C GLY A 92 -7.47 0.49 6.32
N LYS A 93 -7.86 0.45 7.60
CA LYS A 93 -8.86 1.32 8.21
C LYS A 93 -8.14 2.24 9.17
N GLY A 94 -7.96 3.49 8.75
CA GLY A 94 -7.23 4.51 9.48
C GLY A 94 -8.14 5.35 10.38
N ILE A 95 -7.80 6.64 10.51
CA ILE A 95 -8.55 7.63 11.27
C ILE A 95 -10.02 7.69 10.79
N GLY A 96 -10.97 7.59 11.73
CA GLY A 96 -12.41 7.70 11.45
C GLY A 96 -13.02 6.51 10.69
N ASP A 97 -12.40 5.33 10.76
CA ASP A 97 -12.87 4.06 10.18
C ASP A 97 -12.99 4.06 8.65
N LYS A 98 -12.37 5.05 8.00
CA LYS A 98 -12.30 5.12 6.54
C LYS A 98 -11.27 4.11 6.05
N ILE A 99 -11.71 3.32 5.07
CA ILE A 99 -10.81 2.46 4.31
C ILE A 99 -9.94 3.36 3.43
N PHE A 100 -8.65 3.07 3.38
CA PHE A 100 -7.72 3.70 2.45
C PHE A 100 -6.86 2.62 1.79
N SER A 101 -6.41 2.93 0.58
CA SER A 101 -5.43 2.16 -0.19
C SER A 101 -4.50 3.17 -0.82
N ARG A 102 -3.22 3.12 -0.43
CA ARG A 102 -2.20 4.03 -0.93
C ARG A 102 -1.01 3.24 -1.44
N CYS A 103 -0.61 3.52 -2.67
CA CYS A 103 0.52 2.88 -3.31
C CYS A 103 1.67 3.88 -3.49
N TYR A 104 2.90 3.40 -3.34
CA TYR A 104 4.12 4.14 -3.57
C TYR A 104 5.00 3.35 -4.55
N TYR A 105 5.32 3.99 -5.66
CA TYR A 105 6.20 3.45 -6.69
C TYR A 105 7.55 4.14 -6.59
N ILE A 106 8.53 3.43 -6.06
CA ILE A 106 9.82 4.00 -5.68
C ILE A 106 10.90 3.54 -6.67
N SER A 107 11.63 4.52 -7.15
CA SER A 107 12.85 4.40 -7.93
C SER A 107 13.99 5.20 -7.25
N ARG A 108 15.21 5.26 -7.83
CA ARG A 108 16.43 5.74 -7.16
C ARG A 108 16.22 7.01 -6.33
N GLU A 109 15.84 8.08 -7.00
CA GLU A 109 15.69 9.41 -6.41
C GLU A 109 14.26 9.93 -6.54
N TYR A 110 13.37 9.11 -7.09
CA TYR A 110 12.02 9.52 -7.46
C TYR A 110 11.01 8.50 -6.98
N ALA A 111 9.98 8.96 -6.30
CA ALA A 111 8.84 8.16 -5.91
C ALA A 111 7.54 8.81 -6.38
N VAL A 112 6.54 7.98 -6.66
CA VAL A 112 5.19 8.44 -7.01
C VAL A 112 4.22 7.81 -6.03
N GLU A 113 3.38 8.64 -5.42
CA GLU A 113 2.24 8.18 -4.63
C GLU A 113 1.01 8.11 -5.54
N LEU A 114 0.26 7.03 -5.39
CA LEU A 114 -1.06 6.83 -5.96
C LEU A 114 -2.04 6.63 -4.80
N ASP A 115 -2.85 7.65 -4.54
CA ASP A 115 -3.83 7.66 -3.44
C ASP A 115 -5.24 7.59 -4.04
N GLU A 116 -6.03 6.57 -3.66
CA GLU A 116 -7.42 6.46 -4.13
C GLU A 116 -8.32 7.48 -3.43
N ASP A 117 -9.15 8.17 -4.21
CA ASP A 117 -10.12 9.12 -3.70
C ASP A 117 -11.15 8.39 -2.82
N ARG A 118 -11.33 8.91 -1.59
CA ARG A 118 -12.18 8.29 -0.57
C ARG A 118 -13.67 8.39 -0.86
N LEU A 119 -14.08 9.26 -1.77
CA LEU A 119 -15.46 9.51 -2.16
C LEU A 119 -15.77 8.98 -3.56
N MET A 120 -14.76 8.93 -4.44
CA MET A 120 -14.88 8.49 -5.82
C MET A 120 -14.01 7.26 -6.07
N LYS A 121 -14.62 6.09 -5.92
CA LYS A 121 -13.96 4.80 -6.23
C LYS A 121 -13.36 4.84 -7.64
N ASN A 122 -12.21 4.17 -7.82
CA ASN A 122 -11.48 4.12 -9.09
C ASN A 122 -11.03 5.49 -9.60
N THR A 123 -10.90 6.48 -8.72
CA THR A 123 -10.28 7.77 -9.02
C THR A 123 -9.06 7.92 -8.13
N TYR A 124 -7.94 8.34 -8.69
CA TYR A 124 -6.65 8.36 -8.03
C TYR A 124 -5.98 9.72 -8.20
N ALA A 125 -5.36 10.19 -7.13
CA ALA A 125 -4.41 11.28 -7.17
C ALA A 125 -2.99 10.71 -7.35
N LEU A 126 -2.28 11.20 -8.37
CA LEU A 126 -0.87 10.93 -8.61
C LEU A 126 -0.06 12.11 -8.10
N THR A 127 0.83 11.83 -7.14
CA THR A 127 1.63 12.86 -6.48
C THR A 127 3.12 12.52 -6.60
N PRO A 128 3.94 13.39 -7.18
CA PRO A 128 5.38 13.19 -7.23
C PRO A 128 6.01 13.44 -5.86
N MET A 129 6.81 12.47 -5.40
CA MET A 129 7.56 12.54 -4.15
C MET A 129 9.02 12.86 -4.47
N LYS A 130 9.40 14.11 -4.20
CA LYS A 130 10.72 14.68 -4.53
C LYS A 130 11.90 14.02 -3.84
N ASN A 131 11.67 13.26 -2.77
CA ASN A 131 12.67 12.48 -2.07
C ASN A 131 12.01 11.39 -1.22
N ILE A 132 12.84 10.48 -0.71
CA ILE A 132 12.40 9.33 0.07
C ILE A 132 11.88 9.69 1.47
N ASN A 133 12.40 10.76 2.09
CA ASN A 133 11.92 11.21 3.40
C ASN A 133 10.45 11.64 3.33
N LYS A 134 10.05 12.28 2.22
CA LYS A 134 8.65 12.63 2.00
C LYS A 134 7.75 11.40 1.88
N VAL A 135 8.25 10.30 1.33
CA VAL A 135 7.53 9.01 1.32
C VAL A 135 7.30 8.51 2.75
N ILE A 136 8.32 8.57 3.61
CA ILE A 136 8.22 8.20 5.02
C ILE A 136 7.22 9.10 5.75
N ASP A 137 7.26 10.41 5.54
CA ASP A 137 6.33 11.32 6.21
C ASP A 137 4.88 11.06 5.77
N ASN A 138 4.64 10.92 4.46
CA ASN A 138 3.31 10.67 3.90
C ASN A 138 2.75 9.30 4.30
N ILE A 139 3.57 8.24 4.31
CA ILE A 139 3.10 6.92 4.73
C ILE A 139 2.82 6.90 6.22
N MET A 140 3.54 7.70 7.02
CA MET A 140 3.28 7.82 8.46
C MET A 140 1.90 8.42 8.77
N GLU A 141 1.30 9.20 7.85
CA GLU A 141 -0.09 9.64 7.97
C GLU A 141 -1.07 8.46 8.02
N CYS A 142 -0.76 7.35 7.33
CA CYS A 142 -1.59 6.15 7.34
C CYS A 142 -1.69 5.51 8.73
N TYR A 143 -0.62 5.62 9.54
CA TYR A 143 -0.54 4.99 10.87
C TYR A 143 -0.97 5.89 12.01
N HIS A 144 -1.26 7.16 11.77
CA HIS A 144 -1.76 8.03 12.83
C HIS A 144 -3.08 7.47 13.39
N VAL A 145 -3.12 7.36 14.71
CA VAL A 145 -4.28 6.89 15.47
C VAL A 145 -4.74 7.99 16.42
N ASN A 146 -6.06 8.17 16.52
CA ASN A 146 -6.65 9.10 17.50
C ASN A 146 -6.77 8.47 18.89
N ASP A 147 -6.76 7.13 18.96
CA ASP A 147 -6.92 6.37 20.18
C ASP A 147 -5.65 6.40 21.04
N LYS A 148 -5.83 6.45 22.35
CA LYS A 148 -4.72 6.37 23.31
C LYS A 148 -4.45 4.92 23.65
N TYR A 149 -3.37 4.38 23.13
CA TYR A 149 -2.89 3.04 23.46
C TYR A 149 -1.86 3.08 24.59
N GLU A 150 -1.87 2.05 25.42
CA GLU A 150 -0.82 1.85 26.42
C GLU A 150 0.44 1.27 25.75
N LEU A 151 1.61 1.70 26.23
CA LEU A 151 2.90 1.17 25.81
C LEU A 151 3.45 0.24 26.89
N GLU A 152 3.86 -0.95 26.49
CA GLU A 152 4.47 -1.95 27.36
C GLU A 152 5.58 -2.66 26.61
N ASP A 153 6.68 -2.98 27.28
CA ASP A 153 7.75 -3.81 26.71
C ASP A 153 7.31 -5.28 26.70
N TYR A 154 6.51 -5.62 25.70
CA TYR A 154 5.93 -6.95 25.54
C TYR A 154 6.04 -7.39 24.08
N SER A 155 6.62 -8.58 23.90
CA SER A 155 6.65 -9.25 22.62
C SER A 155 6.63 -10.77 22.78
N PHE A 156 6.15 -11.44 21.75
CA PHE A 156 6.23 -12.89 21.61
C PHE A 156 6.62 -13.25 20.18
N LYS A 157 7.10 -14.47 20.01
CA LYS A 157 7.59 -14.98 18.72
C LYS A 157 6.70 -16.12 18.26
N VAL A 158 6.42 -16.13 16.97
CA VAL A 158 5.69 -17.21 16.29
C VAL A 158 6.44 -17.57 15.02
N THR A 159 6.37 -18.83 14.62
CA THR A 159 6.78 -19.25 13.27
C THR A 159 5.81 -18.73 12.21
N TYR A 160 6.19 -18.79 10.94
CA TYR A 160 5.29 -18.46 9.84
C TYR A 160 4.01 -19.32 9.86
N ASP A 161 4.16 -20.63 10.07
CA ASP A 161 3.03 -21.57 10.11
C ASP A 161 2.08 -21.29 11.29
N GLU A 162 2.64 -21.00 12.47
CA GLU A 162 1.84 -20.59 13.63
C GLU A 162 1.12 -19.27 13.38
N PHE A 163 1.75 -18.32 12.69
CA PHE A 163 1.08 -17.08 12.31
C PHE A 163 -0.07 -17.32 11.34
N GLN A 164 0.10 -18.15 10.32
CA GLN A 164 -0.99 -18.53 9.39
C GLN A 164 -2.13 -19.22 10.13
N GLU A 165 -1.82 -20.15 11.04
CA GLU A 165 -2.81 -20.80 11.88
C GLU A 165 -3.58 -19.80 12.74
N LEU A 166 -2.90 -18.82 13.35
CA LEU A 166 -3.55 -17.74 14.10
C LEU A 166 -4.49 -16.91 13.21
N VAL A 167 -4.06 -16.56 12.00
CA VAL A 167 -4.89 -15.81 11.03
C VAL A 167 -6.18 -16.58 10.73
N THR A 168 -6.08 -17.88 10.44
CA THR A 168 -7.24 -18.74 10.19
C THR A 168 -8.14 -18.86 11.42
N LEU A 169 -7.57 -19.13 12.60
CA LEU A 169 -8.34 -19.30 13.84
C LEU A 169 -9.09 -18.03 14.24
N ILE A 170 -8.55 -16.84 13.97
CA ILE A 170 -9.22 -15.57 14.29
C ILE A 170 -10.54 -15.41 13.51
N GLU A 171 -10.60 -15.94 12.29
CA GLU A 171 -11.81 -15.92 11.46
C GLU A 171 -12.83 -16.98 11.91
N GLU A 172 -12.37 -18.09 12.49
CA GLU A 172 -13.21 -19.24 12.88
C GLU A 172 -13.71 -19.18 14.34
N SER A 173 -12.82 -18.92 15.30
CA SER A 173 -13.11 -18.99 16.73
C SER A 173 -12.14 -18.16 17.57
N LYS A 174 -12.71 -17.15 18.24
CA LYS A 174 -11.98 -16.28 19.19
C LYS A 174 -11.42 -17.08 20.38
N GLU A 175 -12.18 -18.04 20.89
CA GLU A 175 -11.76 -18.87 22.03
C GLU A 175 -10.55 -19.74 21.67
N ASN A 176 -10.58 -20.39 20.50
CA ASN A 176 -9.47 -21.20 20.03
C ASN A 176 -8.23 -20.36 19.74
N THR A 177 -8.41 -19.16 19.19
CA THR A 177 -7.33 -18.20 19.00
C THR A 177 -6.65 -17.86 20.32
N ILE A 178 -7.43 -17.46 21.34
CA ILE A 178 -6.89 -17.09 22.65
C ILE A 178 -6.14 -18.27 23.27
N ALA A 179 -6.71 -19.48 23.24
CA ALA A 179 -6.06 -20.68 23.76
C ALA A 179 -4.73 -20.97 23.03
N LYS A 180 -4.68 -20.82 21.71
CA LYS A 180 -3.46 -20.98 20.91
C LYS A 180 -2.41 -19.92 21.25
N MET A 181 -2.81 -18.66 21.38
CA MET A 181 -1.87 -17.60 21.78
C MET A 181 -1.28 -17.84 23.17
N ILE A 182 -2.10 -18.31 24.12
CA ILE A 182 -1.63 -18.68 25.46
C ILE A 182 -0.63 -19.84 25.39
N SER A 183 -0.85 -20.83 24.54
CA SER A 183 0.10 -21.95 24.38
C SER A 183 1.42 -21.54 23.75
N ILE A 184 1.45 -20.45 22.97
CA ILE A 184 2.67 -19.83 22.41
C ILE A 184 3.31 -18.84 23.41
N GLY A 185 2.81 -18.75 24.65
CA GLY A 185 3.40 -17.97 25.73
C GLY A 185 2.80 -16.58 25.92
N CYS A 186 1.64 -16.29 25.31
CA CYS A 186 0.93 -15.04 25.56
C CYS A 186 0.14 -15.07 26.88
N THR A 187 0.01 -13.94 27.57
CA THR A 187 -0.93 -13.86 28.70
C THR A 187 -2.37 -13.74 28.21
N GLU A 188 -3.34 -14.19 29.00
CA GLU A 188 -4.76 -14.18 28.62
C GLU A 188 -5.28 -12.76 28.27
N ASP A 189 -4.88 -11.74 29.05
CA ASP A 189 -5.21 -10.33 28.78
C ASP A 189 -4.71 -9.88 27.39
N LYS A 190 -3.43 -10.18 27.11
CA LYS A 190 -2.77 -9.79 25.87
C LYS A 190 -3.29 -10.56 24.66
N ALA A 191 -3.55 -11.85 24.82
CA ALA A 191 -4.16 -12.69 23.80
C ALA A 191 -5.57 -12.20 23.44
N THR A 192 -6.36 -11.83 24.45
CA THR A 192 -7.70 -11.28 24.24
C THR A 192 -7.66 -9.95 23.50
N ASP A 193 -6.78 -9.03 23.88
CA ASP A 193 -6.64 -7.74 23.21
C ASP A 193 -6.16 -7.89 21.75
N PHE A 194 -5.14 -8.72 21.49
CA PHE A 194 -4.67 -9.01 20.14
C PHE A 194 -5.75 -9.66 19.27
N CYS A 195 -6.46 -10.66 19.78
CA CYS A 195 -7.54 -11.33 19.06
C CYS A 195 -8.65 -10.35 18.65
N LYS A 196 -8.97 -9.37 19.52
CA LYS A 196 -9.88 -8.28 19.18
C LYS A 196 -9.30 -7.36 18.13
N ALA A 197 -8.03 -6.96 18.26
CA ALA A 197 -7.35 -6.08 17.31
C ALA A 197 -7.40 -6.67 15.88
N PHE A 198 -7.07 -7.95 15.76
CA PHE A 198 -7.04 -8.66 14.48
C PHE A 198 -8.44 -8.97 13.95
N GLY A 199 -9.35 -9.46 14.80
CA GLY A 199 -10.67 -9.96 14.39
C GLY A 199 -11.70 -8.86 14.12
N ASN A 200 -11.72 -7.76 14.90
CA ASN A 200 -12.68 -6.67 14.66
C ASN A 200 -12.24 -5.76 13.50
N LYS A 201 -10.95 -5.77 13.13
CA LYS A 201 -10.36 -4.88 12.10
C LYS A 201 -10.81 -3.42 12.24
N LYS A 202 -11.04 -2.92 13.47
CA LYS A 202 -11.43 -1.52 13.73
C LYS A 202 -10.29 -0.58 13.33
N LYS A 203 -9.06 -0.96 13.70
CA LYS A 203 -7.82 -0.35 13.25
C LYS A 203 -6.90 -1.46 12.76
N TYR A 204 -6.72 -1.49 11.46
CA TYR A 204 -5.92 -2.49 10.76
C TYR A 204 -5.21 -1.77 9.64
N ILE A 205 -3.89 -1.84 9.64
CA ILE A 205 -3.05 -1.35 8.55
C ILE A 205 -2.13 -2.50 8.18
N MET A 206 -2.16 -2.85 6.91
CA MET A 206 -1.24 -3.79 6.31
C MET A 206 -0.33 -3.00 5.39
N SER A 207 0.96 -3.16 5.60
CA SER A 207 2.00 -2.55 4.79
C SER A 207 2.77 -3.63 4.09
N TYR A 208 2.78 -3.54 2.78
CA TYR A 208 3.24 -4.58 1.88
C TYR A 208 4.26 -3.99 0.94
N LEU A 209 5.48 -4.54 0.96
CA LEU A 209 6.60 -4.09 0.15
C LEU A 209 7.05 -5.21 -0.78
N ILE A 210 7.17 -4.89 -2.07
CA ILE A 210 7.79 -5.73 -3.10
C ILE A 210 9.10 -5.09 -3.53
N LYS A 211 10.18 -5.89 -3.53
CA LYS A 211 11.43 -5.58 -4.21
C LYS A 211 11.44 -6.17 -5.61
N ILE A 212 11.82 -5.37 -6.59
CA ILE A 212 11.74 -5.72 -8.01
C ILE A 212 13.11 -5.50 -8.67
N SER A 213 13.68 -6.57 -9.23
CA SER A 213 14.89 -6.50 -10.06
C SER A 213 14.66 -7.21 -11.37
N ASN A 214 15.19 -6.64 -12.47
CA ASN A 214 15.11 -7.22 -13.81
C ASN A 214 13.70 -7.73 -14.20
N LYS A 215 12.66 -6.95 -13.85
CA LYS A 215 11.24 -7.28 -14.06
C LYS A 215 10.73 -8.53 -13.31
N LYS A 216 11.42 -8.95 -12.25
CA LYS A 216 11.04 -10.07 -11.37
C LYS A 216 10.91 -9.59 -9.94
N VAL A 217 10.06 -10.28 -9.19
CA VAL A 217 9.94 -10.09 -7.74
C VAL A 217 11.11 -10.78 -7.07
N ASP A 218 11.93 -9.99 -6.38
CA ASP A 218 13.12 -10.45 -5.66
C ASP A 218 12.84 -10.69 -4.17
N GLY A 219 11.81 -10.05 -3.64
CA GLY A 219 11.46 -10.19 -2.23
C GLY A 219 10.14 -9.52 -1.92
N ILE A 220 9.42 -10.10 -0.97
CA ILE A 220 8.15 -9.60 -0.46
C ILE A 220 8.28 -9.52 1.06
N SER A 221 7.89 -8.39 1.63
CA SER A 221 7.79 -8.22 3.07
C SER A 221 6.48 -7.54 3.45
N THR A 222 5.79 -8.13 4.42
CA THR A 222 4.54 -7.58 4.95
C THR A 222 4.71 -7.29 6.43
N PHE A 223 4.13 -6.20 6.94
CA PHE A 223 3.89 -6.09 8.36
C PHE A 223 2.51 -5.51 8.64
N TYR A 224 2.00 -5.83 9.83
CA TYR A 224 0.70 -5.39 10.28
C TYR A 224 0.84 -4.41 11.44
N VAL A 225 -0.06 -3.45 11.48
CA VAL A 225 -0.34 -2.60 12.65
C VAL A 225 -1.82 -2.77 13.00
N LEU A 226 -2.10 -3.18 14.23
CA LEU A 226 -3.43 -3.59 14.67
C LEU A 226 -3.78 -2.87 15.97
N GLY A 227 -4.87 -2.12 15.98
CA GLY A 227 -5.34 -1.46 17.21
C GLY A 227 -6.29 -2.36 17.99
N GLY A 228 -5.89 -2.74 19.20
CA GLY A 228 -6.75 -3.42 20.18
C GLY A 228 -7.67 -2.45 20.92
N ASP A 229 -8.23 -2.92 22.04
CA ASP A 229 -8.95 -2.03 22.97
C ASP A 229 -7.95 -1.25 23.84
N LYS A 230 -6.79 -1.85 24.12
CA LYS A 230 -5.79 -1.33 25.06
C LYS A 230 -4.43 -1.06 24.44
N TYR A 231 -3.97 -1.93 23.53
CA TYR A 231 -2.64 -1.84 22.95
C TYR A 231 -2.65 -1.66 21.43
N LEU A 232 -1.62 -1.00 20.91
CA LEU A 232 -1.32 -0.99 19.49
C LEU A 232 -0.30 -2.10 19.22
N TRP A 233 -0.69 -3.09 18.44
CA TRP A 233 0.16 -4.22 18.09
C TRP A 233 0.84 -3.97 16.75
N LYS A 234 2.08 -4.45 16.61
CA LYS A 234 2.73 -4.60 15.32
C LYS A 234 3.36 -5.98 15.15
N THR A 235 3.57 -6.37 13.90
CA THR A 235 4.44 -7.49 13.56
C THR A 235 5.79 -6.97 13.07
N SER A 236 6.88 -7.71 13.28
CA SER A 236 8.07 -7.57 12.46
C SER A 236 7.75 -7.90 11.01
N ASP A 237 8.63 -7.55 10.07
CA ASP A 237 8.43 -7.93 8.67
C ASP A 237 8.31 -9.45 8.54
N ILE A 238 7.22 -9.87 7.91
CA ILE A 238 6.88 -11.24 7.57
C ILE A 238 7.38 -11.46 6.14
N THR A 239 8.28 -12.42 5.99
CA THR A 239 8.91 -12.82 4.73
C THR A 239 8.96 -14.34 4.69
N SER A 240 8.95 -14.97 3.50
CA SER A 240 9.08 -16.43 3.37
C SER A 240 10.35 -16.99 4.03
N ASP A 241 11.41 -16.18 4.06
CA ASP A 241 12.76 -16.62 4.45
C ASP A 241 13.06 -16.39 5.94
N LYS A 242 12.08 -15.89 6.72
CA LYS A 242 12.25 -15.64 8.15
C LYS A 242 11.63 -16.77 8.96
N ASP A 243 12.45 -17.36 9.81
CA ASP A 243 12.03 -18.43 10.71
C ASP A 243 11.01 -17.96 11.76
N ASN A 244 11.07 -16.69 12.16
CA ASN A 244 10.26 -16.15 13.25
C ASN A 244 9.71 -14.77 12.93
N ILE A 245 8.44 -14.58 13.28
CA ILE A 245 7.70 -13.33 13.28
C ILE A 245 7.60 -12.87 14.74
N ILE A 246 8.02 -11.63 15.00
CA ILE A 246 7.89 -11.00 16.32
C ILE A 246 6.59 -10.21 16.32
N ILE A 247 5.74 -10.45 17.30
CA ILE A 247 4.53 -9.67 17.55
C ILE A 247 4.74 -8.89 18.84
N SER A 248 4.57 -7.57 18.79
CA SER A 248 4.90 -6.70 19.93
C SER A 248 3.87 -5.59 20.11
N ILE A 249 3.75 -5.12 21.35
CA ILE A 249 3.10 -3.83 21.64
C ILE A 249 4.02 -2.71 21.15
N SER A 250 3.46 -1.67 20.55
CA SER A 250 4.20 -0.63 19.86
C SER A 250 3.57 0.75 20.05
N ASN A 251 4.36 1.77 19.72
CA ASN A 251 3.90 3.14 19.50
C ASN A 251 4.22 3.57 18.06
N LEU A 252 3.92 4.83 17.73
CA LEU A 252 4.18 5.39 16.40
C LEU A 252 5.68 5.48 16.07
N ASP A 253 6.54 5.75 17.05
CA ASP A 253 7.99 5.85 16.82
C ASP A 253 8.57 4.51 16.37
N SER A 254 8.20 3.41 17.04
CA SER A 254 8.63 2.05 16.67
C SER A 254 8.03 1.59 15.33
N ILE A 255 6.88 2.12 14.91
CA ILE A 255 6.33 1.89 13.56
C ILE A 255 7.15 2.66 12.52
N LYS A 256 7.47 3.93 12.81
CA LYS A 256 8.30 4.77 11.95
C LYS A 256 9.67 4.14 11.71
N GLU A 257 10.34 3.66 12.76
CA GLU A 257 11.63 2.96 12.64
C GLU A 257 11.55 1.73 11.69
N GLN A 258 10.42 1.01 11.71
CA GLN A 258 10.21 -0.14 10.83
C GLN A 258 9.99 0.27 9.37
N VAL A 259 9.19 1.32 9.14
CA VAL A 259 9.00 1.92 7.81
C VAL A 259 10.32 2.44 7.26
N GLU A 260 11.08 3.19 8.06
CA GLU A 260 12.40 3.69 7.71
C GLU A 260 13.35 2.54 7.39
N LYS A 261 13.34 1.45 8.15
CA LYS A 261 14.14 0.26 7.85
C LYS A 261 13.75 -0.42 6.54
N GLN A 262 12.46 -0.50 6.23
CA GLN A 262 11.98 -1.04 4.95
C GLN A 262 12.43 -0.15 3.77
N ILE A 263 12.42 1.16 3.99
CA ILE A 263 12.80 2.18 3.01
C ILE A 263 14.34 2.37 2.92
N ALA A 264 15.11 2.06 3.95
CA ALA A 264 16.57 2.10 3.88
C ALA A 264 17.13 0.97 3.00
N GLN A 265 16.42 -0.18 2.93
CA GLN A 265 16.77 -1.28 2.04
C GLN A 265 16.72 -0.89 0.55
N ILE A 266 16.10 0.25 0.22
CA ILE A 266 16.07 0.82 -1.14
C ILE A 266 17.48 1.28 -1.55
N GLU A 267 18.22 1.91 -0.64
CA GLU A 267 19.57 2.43 -0.93
C GLU A 267 20.58 1.32 -1.20
N GLU A 268 20.39 0.14 -0.58
CA GLU A 268 21.25 -1.03 -0.78
C GLU A 268 21.06 -1.68 -2.17
N ILE A 269 19.86 -1.61 -2.75
CA ILE A 269 19.56 -2.14 -4.10
C ILE A 269 20.28 -1.32 -5.19
N TYR A 270 20.69 -0.08 -4.87
CA TYR A 270 21.30 0.83 -5.83
C TYR A 270 22.81 0.96 -5.75
N LYS A 271 23.45 0.33 -4.76
CA LYS A 271 24.90 0.16 -4.67
C LYS A 271 25.36 -1.03 -5.51
#